data_AF-A0A7Z2SMW9-F1
#
_entry.id   AF-A0A7Z2SMW9-F1
#
_cell.length_a   1.000
_cell.length_b   1.000
_cell.length_c   1.000
_cell.angle_alpha   90.00
_cell.angle_beta   90.00
_cell.angle_gamma   90.00
#
_symmetry.space_group_name_H-M   'P 1'
#
loop_
_entity.id
_entity.type
_entity.pdbx_description
1 polymer ?
#
loop_
_entity_poly.entity_id
_entity_poly.type
_entity_poly.pdbx_seq_one_letter_code
_entity_poly.pdbx_strand_id
1 'polypeptide(L)'
;MPSNNGPAAPAATAASNSLLLSKGVTRLEVTLKLTTAILALAAGVYTYLGVRELLNGSPTTVFFAAVIYSVAVSVGIYAFWIFLMQFMPHVVDRTGRWLMFGCMLLGSLMIVAMSSWLNASALAGAAAIQQHLAITVQNYTRDLDTANSNAIAAQGLLPDIQLASSRFAKLADAERAGSLTGTAGSGTVVQLLTQMSGQLDGLGQEVQASGKRVSALFEQGGKHLAKMRELISDRGPISERSDAFATESLALSGVIANLQQTSVAPAVKRAAASLSSTFIAPAAGGRTADLADRQTAVVGKVETSIAAQAASLSDAADKILALPRVEPARFQTMSPAEAVLRYASDFIPSWAGAISIDLMPAVLVLILCVVHAAIRREGLPAFSASGMTAGELVAALQMAREVEDARRPVPGDVAVEAKPDEPASSTATADEENVTPLSSARHTK
;
A
#
# COMPACT_ATOMS: atom_id res chain seq x y z
N MET A 1 -25.68 85.50 31.40
CA MET A 1 -25.47 84.09 31.79
C MET A 1 -26.66 83.64 32.62
N PRO A 2 -27.37 82.60 32.18
CA PRO A 2 -27.86 81.58 33.10
C PRO A 2 -27.34 80.20 32.69
N SER A 3 -26.95 79.42 33.69
CA SER A 3 -26.35 78.10 33.57
C SER A 3 -27.42 77.06 33.23
N ASN A 4 -27.24 76.36 32.11
CA ASN A 4 -28.13 75.32 31.63
C ASN A 4 -27.74 73.97 32.25
N ASN A 5 -28.47 73.53 33.29
CA ASN A 5 -28.38 72.17 33.83
C ASN A 5 -29.42 71.29 33.13
N GLY A 6 -28.98 70.51 32.13
CA GLY A 6 -29.75 69.41 31.56
C GLY A 6 -29.22 68.06 32.08
N PRO A 7 -30.09 67.09 32.41
CA PRO A 7 -29.69 65.81 32.99
C PRO A 7 -28.93 64.94 31.98
N ALA A 8 -27.83 64.34 32.42
CA ALA A 8 -27.07 63.37 31.66
C ALA A 8 -27.93 62.13 31.33
N ALA A 9 -28.02 61.79 30.05
CA ALA A 9 -28.62 60.54 29.59
C ALA A 9 -27.79 59.35 30.11
N PRO A 10 -28.41 58.22 30.50
CA PRO A 10 -27.67 57.04 30.92
C PRO A 10 -26.89 56.48 29.73
N ALA A 11 -25.60 56.26 29.94
CA ALA A 11 -24.73 55.57 28.98
C ALA A 11 -25.33 54.19 28.69
N ALA A 12 -25.70 53.96 27.43
CA ALA A 12 -26.09 52.64 26.95
C ALA A 12 -24.92 51.68 27.22
N THR A 13 -25.13 50.74 28.12
CA THR A 13 -24.21 49.66 28.43
C THR A 13 -24.01 48.82 27.17
N ALA A 14 -22.91 49.08 26.45
CA ALA A 14 -22.41 48.16 25.44
C ALA A 14 -22.31 46.79 26.11
N ALA A 15 -23.11 45.83 25.65
CA ALA A 15 -23.07 44.47 26.18
C ALA A 15 -21.61 43.99 26.11
N SER A 16 -21.04 43.62 27.26
CA SER A 16 -19.64 43.16 27.31
C SER A 16 -19.44 42.06 26.26
N ASN A 17 -18.39 42.16 25.44
CA ASN A 17 -18.11 41.21 24.36
C ASN A 17 -18.10 39.75 24.86
N SER A 18 -17.74 39.52 26.13
CA SER A 18 -17.85 38.22 26.81
C SER A 18 -19.28 37.67 26.89
N LEU A 19 -20.30 38.51 27.09
CA LEU A 19 -21.71 38.12 27.09
C LEU A 19 -22.19 37.75 25.68
N LEU A 20 -21.71 38.47 24.64
CA LEU A 20 -22.04 38.16 23.26
C LEU A 20 -21.43 36.81 22.83
N LEU A 21 -20.16 36.59 23.15
CA LEU A 21 -19.48 35.31 22.90
C LEU A 21 -20.13 34.16 23.66
N SER A 22 -20.48 34.35 24.94
CA SER A 22 -21.13 33.31 25.76
C SER A 22 -22.50 32.92 25.18
N LYS A 23 -23.33 33.91 24.82
CA LYS A 23 -24.62 33.66 24.15
C LYS A 23 -24.44 32.97 22.80
N GLY A 24 -23.37 33.32 22.07
CA GLY A 24 -22.99 32.68 20.81
C GLY A 24 -22.69 31.18 20.98
N VAL A 25 -21.88 30.82 21.99
CA VAL A 25 -21.56 29.42 22.33
C VAL A 25 -22.83 28.65 22.67
N THR A 26 -23.70 29.17 23.55
CA THR A 26 -24.95 28.50 23.92
C THR A 26 -25.87 28.27 22.72
N ARG A 27 -25.95 29.24 21.80
CA ARG A 27 -26.74 29.09 20.56
C ARG A 27 -26.16 28.02 19.63
N LEU A 28 -24.84 27.91 19.55
CA LEU A 28 -24.14 26.95 18.70
C LEU A 28 -24.03 25.55 19.30
N GLU A 29 -24.31 25.36 20.59
CA GLU A 29 -24.15 24.07 21.28
C GLU A 29 -24.93 22.93 20.59
N VAL A 30 -26.19 23.20 20.23
CA VAL A 30 -27.03 22.22 19.50
C VAL A 30 -26.46 21.95 18.10
N THR A 31 -26.04 23.00 17.40
CA THR A 31 -25.44 22.88 16.07
C THR A 31 -24.16 22.05 16.11
N LEU A 32 -23.27 22.27 17.09
CA LEU A 32 -22.02 21.54 17.25
C LEU A 32 -22.26 20.05 17.52
N LYS A 33 -23.21 19.73 18.41
CA LYS A 33 -23.62 18.34 18.69
C LYS A 33 -24.17 17.68 17.43
N LEU A 34 -25.06 18.35 16.70
CA LEU A 34 -25.65 17.84 15.47
C LEU A 34 -24.60 17.64 14.37
N THR A 35 -23.72 18.62 14.14
CA THR A 35 -22.64 18.52 13.15
C THR A 35 -21.72 17.34 13.46
N THR A 36 -21.34 17.17 14.73
CA THR A 36 -20.48 16.05 15.15
C THR A 36 -21.20 14.70 15.01
N ALA A 37 -22.50 14.65 15.30
CA ALA A 37 -23.30 13.45 15.08
C ALA A 37 -23.38 13.08 13.59
N ILE A 38 -23.55 14.07 12.69
CA ILE A 38 -23.57 13.86 11.24
C ILE A 38 -22.21 13.36 10.74
N LEU A 39 -21.10 13.96 11.20
CA LEU A 39 -19.75 13.51 10.84
C LEU A 39 -19.46 12.09 11.32
N ALA A 40 -19.82 11.78 12.58
CA ALA A 40 -19.65 10.44 13.13
C ALA A 40 -20.52 9.40 12.41
N LEU A 41 -21.73 9.77 12.01
CA LEU A 41 -22.60 8.92 11.19
C LEU A 41 -22.00 8.68 9.80
N ALA A 42 -21.47 9.73 9.16
CA ALA A 42 -20.80 9.59 7.86
C ALA A 42 -19.58 8.66 7.96
N ALA A 43 -18.73 8.83 8.97
CA ALA A 43 -17.61 7.92 9.27
C ALA A 43 -18.11 6.48 9.47
N GLY A 44 -19.20 6.31 10.22
CA GLY A 44 -19.86 5.03 10.43
C GLY A 44 -20.29 4.34 9.14
N VAL A 45 -20.96 5.06 8.24
CA VAL A 45 -21.43 4.52 6.95
C VAL A 45 -20.24 4.06 6.11
N TYR A 46 -19.17 4.85 6.01
CA TYR A 46 -17.98 4.45 5.27
C TYR A 46 -17.25 3.29 5.93
N THR A 47 -17.16 3.26 7.26
CA THR A 47 -16.60 2.13 8.01
C THR A 47 -17.42 0.86 7.77
N TYR A 48 -18.75 0.95 7.72
CA TYR A 48 -19.61 -0.19 7.38
C TYR A 48 -19.28 -0.76 6.00
N LEU A 49 -19.16 0.12 4.99
CA LEU A 49 -18.82 -0.27 3.62
C LEU A 49 -17.43 -0.92 3.56
N GLY A 50 -16.42 -0.32 4.21
CA GLY A 50 -15.06 -0.85 4.24
C GLY A 50 -14.95 -2.20 4.95
N VAL A 51 -15.59 -2.36 6.12
CA VAL A 51 -15.58 -3.64 6.87
C VAL A 51 -16.30 -4.74 6.11
N ARG A 52 -17.43 -4.41 5.47
CA ARG A 52 -18.22 -5.37 4.70
C ARG A 52 -17.41 -5.99 3.56
N GLU A 53 -16.52 -5.23 2.94
CA GLU A 53 -15.61 -5.73 1.89
C GLU A 53 -14.44 -6.55 2.44
N LEU A 54 -14.11 -6.40 3.73
CA LEU A 54 -13.00 -7.10 4.38
C LEU A 54 -13.40 -8.48 4.91
N LEU A 55 -14.66 -8.62 5.34
CA LEU A 55 -15.15 -9.82 5.99
C LEU A 55 -15.61 -10.87 4.98
N ASN A 56 -15.09 -12.09 5.14
CA ASN A 56 -15.55 -13.27 4.40
C ASN A 56 -16.53 -14.08 5.26
N GLY A 57 -17.68 -14.45 4.71
CA GLY A 57 -18.67 -15.24 5.42
C GLY A 57 -20.06 -15.22 4.78
N SER A 58 -21.06 -15.74 5.51
CA SER A 58 -22.45 -15.65 5.05
C SER A 58 -22.87 -14.17 4.95
N PRO A 59 -23.75 -13.79 4.00
CA PRO A 59 -24.21 -12.42 3.86
C PRO A 59 -24.77 -11.84 5.17
N THR A 60 -25.46 -12.68 5.94
CA THR A 60 -26.04 -12.33 7.24
C THR A 60 -24.95 -12.05 8.28
N THR A 61 -23.94 -12.92 8.41
CA THR A 61 -22.84 -12.73 9.37
C THR A 61 -22.05 -11.47 9.06
N VAL A 62 -21.68 -11.26 7.79
CA VAL A 62 -20.94 -10.08 7.33
C VAL A 62 -21.75 -8.81 7.58
N PHE A 63 -23.06 -8.83 7.28
CA PHE A 63 -23.94 -7.70 7.53
C PHE A 63 -23.96 -7.31 9.01
N PHE A 64 -24.24 -8.25 9.92
CA PHE A 64 -24.33 -7.95 11.35
C PHE A 64 -22.99 -7.52 11.95
N ALA A 65 -21.89 -8.18 11.57
CA ALA A 65 -20.56 -7.81 12.04
C ALA A 65 -20.16 -6.39 11.61
N ALA A 66 -20.41 -6.05 10.34
CA ALA A 66 -20.13 -4.71 9.82
C ALA A 66 -21.01 -3.64 10.49
N VAL A 67 -22.30 -3.93 10.75
CA VAL A 67 -23.20 -3.01 11.48
C VAL A 67 -22.71 -2.77 12.91
N ILE A 68 -22.39 -3.83 13.65
CA ILE A 68 -21.93 -3.71 15.05
C ILE A 68 -20.65 -2.88 15.12
N TYR A 69 -19.68 -3.17 14.24
CA TYR A 69 -18.42 -2.44 14.19
C TYR A 69 -18.63 -0.96 13.82
N SER A 70 -19.42 -0.69 12.78
CA SER A 70 -19.75 0.68 12.35
C SER A 70 -20.44 1.50 13.44
N VAL A 71 -21.41 0.91 14.14
CA VAL A 71 -22.11 1.57 15.26
C VAL A 71 -21.14 1.85 16.40
N ALA A 72 -20.31 0.88 16.78
CA ALA A 72 -19.32 1.05 17.85
C ALA A 72 -18.32 2.18 17.54
N VAL A 73 -17.79 2.22 16.30
CA VAL A 73 -16.88 3.28 15.84
C VAL A 73 -17.58 4.63 15.82
N SER A 74 -18.80 4.72 15.29
CA SER A 74 -19.57 5.98 15.24
C SER A 74 -19.83 6.56 16.64
N VAL A 75 -20.28 5.71 17.57
CA VAL A 75 -20.53 6.12 18.96
C VAL A 75 -19.21 6.52 19.63
N GLY A 76 -18.13 5.79 19.39
CA GLY A 76 -16.80 6.11 19.92
C GLY A 76 -16.28 7.46 19.44
N ILE A 77 -16.34 7.73 18.13
CA ILE A 77 -15.93 9.01 17.52
C ILE A 77 -16.80 10.15 18.07
N TYR A 78 -18.12 9.98 18.07
CA TYR A 78 -19.04 10.99 18.58
C TYR A 78 -18.78 11.32 20.05
N ALA A 79 -18.71 10.28 20.90
CA ALA A 79 -18.44 10.45 22.33
C ALA A 79 -17.10 11.14 22.54
N PHE A 80 -16.02 10.65 21.92
CA PHE A 80 -14.68 11.23 22.07
C PHE A 80 -14.66 12.74 21.78
N TRP A 81 -15.23 13.16 20.65
CA TRP A 81 -15.24 14.58 20.27
C TRP A 81 -16.15 15.42 21.16
N ILE A 82 -17.31 14.91 21.56
CA ILE A 82 -18.21 15.59 22.52
C ILE A 82 -17.52 15.78 23.87
N PHE A 83 -16.82 14.77 24.38
CA PHE A 83 -16.05 14.88 25.62
C PHE A 83 -14.99 15.97 25.50
N LEU A 84 -14.22 16.02 24.40
CA LEU A 84 -13.22 17.06 24.21
C LEU A 84 -13.83 18.46 24.09
N MET A 85 -14.92 18.62 23.34
CA MET A 85 -15.62 19.91 23.22
C MET A 85 -16.17 20.39 24.57
N GLN A 86 -16.61 19.47 25.43
CA GLN A 86 -17.14 19.79 26.75
C GLN A 86 -16.02 20.15 27.75
N PHE A 87 -14.98 19.32 27.86
CA PHE A 87 -14.01 19.43 28.95
C PHE A 87 -12.79 20.29 28.59
N MET A 88 -12.26 20.20 27.37
CA MET A 88 -11.01 20.87 27.01
C MET A 88 -11.06 22.40 27.19
N PRO A 89 -12.14 23.11 26.80
CA PRO A 89 -12.19 24.57 26.96
C PRO A 89 -12.16 25.04 28.43
N HIS A 90 -12.55 24.17 29.36
CA HIS A 90 -12.65 24.47 30.80
C HIS A 90 -11.34 24.21 31.56
N VAL A 91 -10.37 23.49 30.98
CA VAL A 91 -9.09 23.21 31.63
C VAL A 91 -8.15 24.42 31.52
N VAL A 92 -7.95 25.10 32.65
CA VAL A 92 -7.15 26.33 32.72
C VAL A 92 -5.67 26.05 33.03
N ASP A 93 -5.40 25.01 33.83
CA ASP A 93 -4.04 24.64 34.24
C ASP A 93 -3.15 24.25 33.04
N ARG A 94 -1.86 24.62 33.10
CA ARG A 94 -0.90 24.34 32.02
C ARG A 94 -0.67 22.84 31.86
N THR A 95 -0.49 22.11 32.96
CA THR A 95 -0.25 20.67 32.93
C THR A 95 -1.51 19.95 32.44
N GLY A 96 -2.68 20.30 32.97
CA GLY A 96 -3.96 19.78 32.52
C GLY A 96 -4.22 20.01 31.03
N ARG A 97 -3.87 21.19 30.50
CA ARG A 97 -4.05 21.50 29.07
C ARG A 97 -3.14 20.66 28.18
N TRP A 98 -1.87 20.49 28.55
CA TRP A 98 -0.95 19.61 27.82
C TRP A 98 -1.41 18.15 27.84
N LEU A 99 -1.92 17.66 28.98
CA LEU A 99 -2.51 16.32 29.07
C LEU A 99 -3.73 16.19 28.15
N MET A 100 -4.62 17.18 28.09
CA MET A 100 -5.77 17.17 27.19
C MET A 100 -5.37 17.20 25.71
N PHE A 101 -4.34 17.96 25.34
CA PHE A 101 -3.77 17.90 23.98
C PHE A 101 -3.15 16.54 23.67
N GLY A 102 -2.48 15.92 24.64
CA GLY A 102 -1.96 14.55 24.53
C GLY A 102 -3.09 13.54 24.31
N CYS A 103 -4.17 13.61 25.09
CA CYS A 103 -5.36 12.78 24.90
C CYS A 103 -6.03 13.02 23.54
N MET A 104 -6.11 14.27 23.09
CA MET A 104 -6.66 14.60 21.77
C MET A 104 -5.81 14.01 20.65
N LEU A 105 -4.49 14.14 20.73
CA LEU A 105 -3.57 13.58 19.74
C LEU A 105 -3.66 12.04 19.72
N LEU A 106 -3.59 11.41 20.89
CA LEU A 106 -3.69 9.95 21.02
C LEU A 106 -5.02 9.42 20.49
N GLY A 107 -6.14 10.05 20.87
CA GLY A 107 -7.45 9.67 20.38
C GLY A 107 -7.62 9.92 18.89
N SER A 108 -7.06 11.00 18.35
CA SER A 108 -7.06 11.27 16.90
C SER A 108 -6.29 10.19 16.14
N LEU A 109 -5.11 9.79 16.62
CA LEU A 109 -4.34 8.70 16.02
C LEU A 109 -5.09 7.36 16.08
N MET A 110 -5.76 7.08 17.20
CA MET A 110 -6.57 5.87 17.36
C MET A 110 -7.76 5.84 16.40
N ILE A 111 -8.45 6.97 16.22
CA ILE A 111 -9.55 7.10 15.26
C ILE A 111 -9.03 6.87 13.83
N VAL A 112 -7.92 7.51 13.46
CA VAL A 112 -7.32 7.35 12.13
C VAL A 112 -6.92 5.89 11.87
N ALA A 113 -6.29 5.24 12.86
CA ALA A 113 -5.87 3.85 12.75
C ALA A 113 -7.05 2.89 12.62
N MET A 114 -8.17 3.16 13.32
CA MET A 114 -9.35 2.30 13.30
C MET A 114 -10.25 2.53 12.08
N SER A 115 -10.41 3.78 11.63
CA SER A 115 -11.48 4.15 10.68
C SER A 115 -10.96 4.70 9.35
N SER A 116 -9.92 5.55 9.33
CA SER A 116 -9.57 6.30 8.11
C SER A 116 -9.18 5.41 6.91
N TRP A 117 -8.50 4.29 7.12
CA TRP A 117 -8.15 3.38 6.02
C TRP A 117 -9.36 2.61 5.46
N LEU A 118 -10.33 2.25 6.32
CA LEU A 118 -11.62 1.66 5.90
C LEU A 118 -12.50 2.69 5.20
N ASN A 119 -12.47 3.94 5.65
CA ASN A 119 -13.17 5.03 5.00
C ASN A 119 -12.56 5.33 3.62
N ALA A 120 -11.22 5.29 3.52
CA ALA A 120 -10.52 5.43 2.25
C ALA A 120 -10.81 4.24 1.31
N SER A 121 -10.89 3.01 1.83
CA SER A 121 -11.28 1.84 1.04
C SER A 121 -12.70 1.93 0.50
N ALA A 122 -13.65 2.41 1.30
CA ALA A 122 -15.02 2.62 0.85
C ALA A 122 -15.12 3.69 -0.25
N LEU A 123 -14.27 4.71 -0.21
CA LEU A 123 -14.27 5.81 -1.19
C LEU A 123 -13.52 5.47 -2.49
N ALA A 124 -12.39 4.77 -2.39
CA ALA A 124 -11.45 4.58 -3.50
C ALA A 124 -11.12 3.12 -3.82
N GLY A 125 -11.65 2.15 -3.07
CA GLY A 125 -11.31 0.74 -3.16
C GLY A 125 -11.46 0.16 -4.57
N ALA A 126 -12.59 0.43 -5.22
CA ALA A 126 -12.82 -0.02 -6.59
C ALA A 126 -11.83 0.59 -7.60
N ALA A 127 -11.54 1.89 -7.47
CA ALA A 127 -10.57 2.57 -8.33
C ALA A 127 -9.14 2.07 -8.09
N ALA A 128 -8.78 1.76 -6.84
CA ALA A 128 -7.49 1.19 -6.49
C ALA A 128 -7.30 -0.23 -7.04
N ILE A 129 -8.35 -1.06 -7.04
CA ILE A 129 -8.30 -2.35 -7.73
C ILE A 129 -8.18 -2.15 -9.24
N GLN A 130 -8.92 -1.24 -9.86
CA GLN A 130 -8.76 -0.96 -11.29
C GLN A 130 -7.33 -0.55 -11.66
N GLN A 131 -6.67 0.25 -10.82
CA GLN A 131 -5.25 0.60 -10.96
C GLN A 131 -4.36 -0.64 -10.87
N HIS A 132 -4.60 -1.53 -9.90
CA HIS A 132 -3.88 -2.79 -9.79
C HIS A 132 -3.99 -3.65 -11.05
N LEU A 133 -5.22 -3.81 -11.56
CA LEU A 133 -5.47 -4.58 -12.78
C LEU A 133 -4.78 -3.95 -13.99
N ALA A 134 -4.84 -2.62 -14.13
CA ALA A 134 -4.20 -1.90 -15.22
C ALA A 134 -2.67 -2.08 -15.26
N ILE A 135 -2.02 -1.92 -14.10
CA ILE A 135 -0.56 -2.16 -13.96
C ILE A 135 -0.24 -3.63 -14.29
N THR A 136 -1.07 -4.55 -13.83
CA THR A 136 -0.88 -5.99 -14.06
C THR A 136 -0.98 -6.34 -15.55
N VAL A 137 -1.96 -5.81 -16.30
CA VAL A 137 -2.05 -6.01 -17.76
C VAL A 137 -0.83 -5.44 -18.47
N GLN A 138 -0.33 -4.29 -18.03
CA GLN A 138 0.86 -3.71 -18.65
C GLN A 138 2.08 -4.61 -18.46
N ASN A 139 2.24 -5.21 -17.27
CA ASN A 139 3.31 -6.18 -17.01
C ASN A 139 3.13 -7.44 -17.85
N TYR A 140 1.94 -8.01 -17.92
CA TYR A 140 1.67 -9.17 -18.78
C TYR A 140 1.87 -8.88 -20.27
N THR A 141 1.57 -7.65 -20.73
CA THR A 141 1.85 -7.23 -22.10
C THR A 141 3.35 -7.26 -22.37
N ARG A 142 4.16 -6.68 -21.47
CA ARG A 142 5.62 -6.71 -21.57
C ARG A 142 6.17 -8.13 -21.55
N ASP A 143 5.62 -8.99 -20.70
CA ASP A 143 6.05 -10.38 -20.57
C ASP A 143 5.74 -11.17 -21.85
N LEU A 144 4.55 -11.00 -22.42
CA LEU A 144 4.16 -11.62 -23.69
C LEU A 144 5.06 -11.15 -24.85
N ASP A 145 5.30 -9.84 -24.95
CA ASP A 145 6.16 -9.27 -25.99
C ASP A 145 7.61 -9.75 -25.86
N THR A 146 8.12 -9.85 -24.64
CA THR A 146 9.47 -10.36 -24.36
C THR A 146 9.57 -11.84 -24.72
N ALA A 147 8.58 -12.64 -24.32
CA ALA A 147 8.54 -14.06 -24.66
C ALA A 147 8.49 -14.25 -26.19
N ASN A 148 7.62 -13.50 -26.88
CA ASN A 148 7.50 -13.53 -28.34
C ASN A 148 8.81 -13.17 -29.03
N SER A 149 9.47 -12.11 -28.57
CA SER A 149 10.78 -11.70 -29.09
C SER A 149 11.83 -12.80 -28.92
N ASN A 150 11.87 -13.46 -27.76
CA ASN A 150 12.77 -14.59 -27.51
C ASN A 150 12.48 -15.78 -28.44
N ALA A 151 11.21 -16.07 -28.75
CA ALA A 151 10.84 -17.16 -29.65
C ALA A 151 11.11 -16.82 -31.14
N ILE A 152 10.92 -15.56 -31.55
CA ILE A 152 11.21 -15.10 -32.91
C ILE A 152 12.73 -15.04 -33.15
N ALA A 153 13.55 -14.83 -32.13
CA ALA A 153 15.02 -14.84 -32.27
C ALA A 153 15.53 -16.12 -32.97
N ALA A 154 14.90 -17.27 -32.73
CA ALA A 154 15.23 -18.52 -33.40
C ALA A 154 14.81 -18.57 -34.88
N GLN A 155 13.78 -17.80 -35.28
CA GLN A 155 13.39 -17.64 -36.68
C GLN A 155 14.40 -16.80 -37.46
N GLY A 156 15.15 -15.93 -36.77
CA GLY A 156 16.26 -15.17 -37.36
C GLY A 156 17.37 -16.05 -37.94
N LEU A 157 17.45 -17.32 -37.53
CA LEU A 157 18.42 -18.29 -38.07
C LEU A 157 17.97 -18.92 -39.39
N LEU A 158 16.70 -18.77 -39.78
CA LEU A 158 16.15 -19.43 -40.97
C LEU A 158 16.88 -19.05 -42.27
N PRO A 159 17.20 -17.76 -42.54
CA PRO A 159 17.94 -17.40 -43.76
C PRO A 159 19.32 -18.05 -43.82
N ASP A 160 20.02 -18.13 -42.68
CA ASP A 160 21.35 -18.75 -42.60
C ASP A 160 21.31 -20.26 -42.80
N ILE A 161 20.29 -20.93 -42.25
CA ILE A 161 20.04 -22.36 -42.44
C ILE A 161 19.75 -22.66 -43.93
N GLN A 162 18.88 -21.87 -44.56
CA GLN A 162 18.53 -22.02 -45.97
C GLN A 162 19.72 -21.74 -46.90
N LEU A 163 20.50 -20.70 -46.59
CA LEU A 163 21.72 -20.38 -47.33
C LEU A 163 22.76 -21.49 -47.22
N ALA A 164 22.95 -22.04 -46.02
CA ALA A 164 23.85 -23.17 -45.79
C ALA A 164 23.39 -24.41 -46.57
N SER A 165 22.10 -24.76 -46.51
CA SER A 165 21.55 -25.87 -47.29
C SER A 165 21.78 -25.70 -48.79
N SER A 166 21.46 -24.52 -49.34
CA SER A 166 21.65 -24.23 -50.76
C SER A 166 23.12 -24.31 -51.18
N ARG A 167 24.05 -23.88 -50.32
CA ARG A 167 25.49 -24.01 -50.56
C ARG A 167 25.91 -25.49 -50.64
N PHE A 168 25.44 -26.34 -49.72
CA PHE A 168 25.76 -27.77 -49.76
C PHE A 168 25.16 -28.48 -50.96
N ALA A 169 23.93 -28.15 -51.36
CA ALA A 169 23.32 -28.67 -52.58
C ALA A 169 24.15 -28.34 -53.83
N LYS A 170 24.55 -27.06 -53.98
CA LYS A 170 25.40 -26.61 -55.09
C LYS A 170 26.77 -27.29 -55.08
N LEU A 171 27.36 -27.51 -53.90
CA LEU A 171 28.62 -28.21 -53.75
C LEU A 171 28.49 -29.69 -54.17
N ALA A 172 27.36 -30.34 -53.82
CA ALA A 172 27.07 -31.70 -54.24
C ALA A 172 26.91 -31.81 -55.76
N ASP A 173 26.25 -30.85 -56.41
CA ASP A 173 26.07 -30.80 -57.86
C ASP A 173 27.40 -30.54 -58.59
N ALA A 174 28.21 -29.63 -58.07
CA ALA A 174 29.55 -29.35 -58.58
C ALA A 174 30.47 -30.58 -58.51
N GLU A 175 30.41 -31.35 -57.41
CA GLU A 175 31.18 -32.58 -57.26
C GLU A 175 30.66 -33.69 -58.18
N ARG A 176 29.33 -33.79 -58.37
CA ARG A 176 28.73 -34.75 -59.32
C ARG A 176 29.20 -34.48 -60.76
N ALA A 177 29.36 -33.21 -61.12
CA ALA A 177 29.91 -32.80 -62.41
C ALA A 177 31.44 -32.98 -62.53
N GLY A 178 32.12 -33.36 -61.44
CA GLY A 178 33.58 -33.58 -61.40
C GLY A 178 34.39 -32.29 -61.31
N SER A 179 33.77 -31.16 -61.01
CA SER A 179 34.44 -29.85 -60.97
C SER A 179 35.27 -29.61 -59.69
N LEU A 180 35.01 -30.38 -58.63
CA LEU A 180 35.66 -30.24 -57.32
C LEU A 180 36.84 -31.22 -57.18
N THR A 181 36.64 -32.51 -57.47
CA THR A 181 37.70 -33.54 -57.39
C THR A 181 38.33 -33.94 -58.74
N GLY A 182 37.82 -33.44 -59.86
CA GLY A 182 38.32 -33.79 -61.21
C GLY A 182 37.72 -35.07 -61.80
N THR A 183 36.81 -35.75 -61.09
CA THR A 183 36.13 -36.96 -61.57
C THR A 183 34.62 -36.82 -61.41
N ALA A 184 33.86 -36.96 -62.49
CA ALA A 184 32.40 -36.94 -62.44
C ALA A 184 31.85 -38.24 -61.82
N GLY A 185 30.82 -38.14 -60.97
CA GLY A 185 30.16 -39.31 -60.37
C GLY A 185 29.46 -39.04 -59.04
N SER A 186 28.60 -39.97 -58.63
CA SER A 186 27.90 -39.93 -57.34
C SER A 186 28.75 -40.57 -56.23
N GLY A 187 29.92 -40.00 -55.96
CA GLY A 187 30.81 -40.46 -54.89
C GLY A 187 30.23 -40.25 -53.48
N THR A 188 30.97 -40.74 -52.49
CA THR A 188 30.69 -40.57 -51.05
C THR A 188 30.60 -39.10 -50.62
N VAL A 189 31.39 -38.21 -51.22
CA VAL A 189 31.32 -36.75 -50.96
C VAL A 189 29.97 -36.18 -51.40
N VAL A 190 29.46 -36.58 -52.56
CA VAL A 190 28.14 -36.16 -53.06
C VAL A 190 27.04 -36.62 -52.11
N GLN A 191 27.10 -37.87 -51.63
CA GLN A 191 26.11 -38.41 -50.68
C GLN A 191 26.10 -37.63 -49.38
N LEU A 192 27.28 -37.33 -48.82
CA LEU A 192 27.40 -36.57 -47.58
C LEU A 192 26.87 -35.14 -47.71
N LEU A 193 27.25 -34.43 -48.78
CA LEU A 193 26.76 -33.07 -49.06
C LEU A 193 25.25 -33.04 -49.29
N THR A 194 24.71 -34.04 -49.99
CA THR A 194 23.26 -34.20 -50.20
C THR A 194 22.53 -34.47 -48.87
N GLN A 195 23.09 -35.32 -48.00
CA GLN A 195 22.55 -35.59 -46.68
C GLN A 195 22.55 -34.34 -45.79
N MET A 196 23.65 -33.57 -45.77
CA MET A 196 23.74 -32.34 -44.99
C MET A 196 22.75 -31.27 -45.46
N SER A 197 22.62 -31.10 -46.79
CA SER A 197 21.59 -30.21 -47.36
C SER A 197 20.18 -30.66 -46.95
N GLY A 198 19.86 -31.96 -47.06
CA GLY A 198 18.57 -32.49 -46.64
C GLY A 198 18.28 -32.29 -45.14
N GLN A 199 19.28 -32.45 -44.27
CA GLN A 199 19.14 -32.19 -42.84
C GLN A 199 18.87 -30.70 -42.54
N LEU A 200 19.58 -29.78 -43.19
CA LEU A 200 19.38 -28.35 -43.03
C LEU A 200 18.05 -27.87 -43.64
N ASP A 201 17.62 -28.44 -44.76
CA ASP A 201 16.29 -28.17 -45.32
C ASP A 201 15.17 -28.64 -44.37
N GLY A 202 15.30 -29.84 -43.79
CA GLY A 202 14.38 -30.34 -42.79
C GLY A 202 14.31 -29.44 -41.55
N LEU A 203 15.47 -28.99 -41.06
CA LEU A 203 15.54 -28.01 -39.96
C LEU A 203 14.88 -26.69 -40.35
N GLY A 204 15.10 -26.20 -41.57
CA GLY A 204 14.46 -24.97 -42.08
C GLY A 204 12.93 -25.08 -42.11
N GLN A 205 12.40 -26.23 -42.50
CA GLN A 205 10.96 -26.50 -42.45
C GLN A 205 10.43 -26.55 -41.00
N GLU A 206 11.18 -27.14 -40.06
CA GLU A 206 10.82 -27.17 -38.65
C GLU A 206 10.81 -25.77 -38.03
N VAL A 207 11.81 -24.93 -38.34
CA VAL A 207 11.87 -23.53 -37.91
C VAL A 207 10.69 -22.74 -38.48
N GLN A 208 10.33 -22.95 -39.75
CA GLN A 208 9.17 -22.30 -40.36
C GLN A 208 7.84 -22.75 -39.72
N ALA A 209 7.69 -24.03 -39.41
CA ALA A 209 6.53 -24.56 -38.71
C ALA A 209 6.44 -24.05 -37.26
N SER A 210 7.58 -23.91 -36.56
CA SER A 210 7.64 -23.25 -35.26
C SER A 210 7.21 -21.79 -35.36
N GLY A 211 7.67 -21.05 -36.38
CA GLY A 211 7.26 -19.65 -36.58
C GLY A 211 5.75 -19.47 -36.69
N LYS A 212 5.06 -20.34 -37.43
CA LYS A 212 3.58 -20.35 -37.49
C LYS A 212 2.93 -20.59 -36.12
N ARG A 213 3.49 -21.51 -35.32
CA ARG A 213 3.00 -21.81 -33.96
C ARG A 213 3.22 -20.62 -33.01
N VAL A 214 4.38 -19.96 -33.07
CA VAL A 214 4.69 -18.75 -32.29
C VAL A 214 3.70 -17.63 -32.61
N SER A 215 3.43 -17.36 -33.89
CA SER A 215 2.46 -16.33 -34.29
C SER A 215 1.05 -16.63 -33.78
N ALA A 216 0.60 -17.90 -33.85
CA ALA A 216 -0.71 -18.30 -33.34
C ALA A 216 -0.81 -18.14 -31.82
N LEU A 217 0.23 -18.51 -31.08
CA LEU A 217 0.30 -18.32 -29.62
C LEU A 217 0.32 -16.83 -29.25
N PHE A 218 1.07 -16.00 -29.98
CA PHE A 218 1.11 -14.56 -29.73
C PHE A 218 -0.25 -13.90 -29.98
N GLU A 219 -0.95 -14.29 -31.06
CA GLU A 219 -2.32 -13.82 -31.32
C GLU A 219 -3.28 -14.25 -30.20
N GLN A 220 -3.17 -15.49 -29.72
CA GLN A 220 -3.97 -15.98 -28.59
C GLN A 220 -3.68 -15.18 -27.31
N GLY A 221 -2.41 -14.91 -27.00
CA GLY A 221 -2.02 -14.05 -25.89
C GLY A 221 -2.58 -12.64 -26.02
N GLY A 222 -2.57 -12.08 -27.23
CA GLY A 222 -3.18 -10.79 -27.54
C GLY A 222 -4.69 -10.76 -27.28
N LYS A 223 -5.41 -11.85 -27.56
CA LYS A 223 -6.84 -11.99 -27.24
C LYS A 223 -7.10 -11.98 -25.73
N HIS A 224 -6.30 -12.70 -24.95
CA HIS A 224 -6.39 -12.67 -23.48
C HIS A 224 -6.11 -11.26 -22.94
N LEU A 225 -5.07 -10.58 -23.43
CA LEU A 225 -4.78 -9.19 -23.06
C LEU A 225 -5.92 -8.23 -23.43
N ALA A 226 -6.55 -8.41 -24.59
CA ALA A 226 -7.72 -7.62 -24.99
C ALA A 226 -8.88 -7.84 -24.01
N LYS A 227 -9.16 -9.10 -23.64
CA LYS A 227 -10.20 -9.42 -22.67
C LYS A 227 -9.92 -8.83 -21.29
N MET A 228 -8.67 -8.88 -20.84
CA MET A 228 -8.25 -8.22 -19.59
C MET A 228 -8.49 -6.71 -19.60
N ARG A 229 -8.17 -6.02 -20.71
CA ARG A 229 -8.44 -4.57 -20.86
C ARG A 229 -9.93 -4.27 -20.85
N GLU A 230 -10.74 -5.12 -21.48
CA GLU A 230 -12.20 -5.03 -21.42
C GLU A 230 -12.68 -5.11 -19.97
N LEU A 231 -12.24 -6.11 -19.19
CA LEU A 231 -12.61 -6.29 -17.78
C LEU A 231 -12.25 -5.08 -16.89
N ILE A 232 -11.13 -4.41 -17.17
CA ILE A 232 -10.74 -3.18 -16.47
C ILE A 232 -11.73 -2.05 -16.76
N SER A 233 -12.12 -1.90 -18.03
CA SER A 233 -12.99 -0.81 -18.50
C SER A 233 -14.48 -1.05 -18.26
N ASP A 234 -14.89 -2.30 -18.06
CA ASP A 234 -16.30 -2.69 -17.98
C ASP A 234 -16.99 -2.06 -16.75
N ARG A 235 -18.32 -1.99 -16.80
CA ARG A 235 -19.15 -1.50 -15.69
C ARG A 235 -19.69 -2.68 -14.91
N GLY A 236 -19.54 -2.65 -13.59
CA GLY A 236 -20.06 -3.69 -12.71
C GLY A 236 -19.23 -3.87 -11.45
N PRO A 237 -19.61 -4.83 -10.60
CA PRO A 237 -18.87 -5.17 -9.38
C PRO A 237 -17.40 -5.45 -9.70
N ILE A 238 -16.48 -4.74 -9.04
CA ILE A 238 -15.05 -4.88 -9.32
C ILE A 238 -14.50 -6.26 -8.89
N SER A 239 -15.10 -6.88 -7.87
CA SER A 239 -14.71 -8.22 -7.39
C SER A 239 -14.89 -9.28 -8.46
N GLU A 240 -16.08 -9.37 -9.06
CA GLU A 240 -16.39 -10.36 -10.11
C GLU A 240 -15.46 -10.18 -11.33
N ARG A 241 -15.20 -8.92 -11.70
CA ARG A 241 -14.27 -8.60 -12.80
C ARG A 241 -12.82 -8.97 -12.45
N SER A 242 -12.40 -8.76 -11.21
CA SER A 242 -11.08 -9.18 -10.72
C SER A 242 -10.92 -10.71 -10.74
N ASP A 243 -11.97 -11.46 -10.44
CA ASP A 243 -11.95 -12.93 -10.51
C ASP A 243 -11.90 -13.43 -11.95
N ALA A 244 -12.67 -12.81 -12.85
CA ALA A 244 -12.58 -13.08 -14.29
C ALA A 244 -11.17 -12.74 -14.82
N PHE A 245 -10.58 -11.64 -14.35
CA PHE A 245 -9.22 -11.24 -14.70
C PHE A 245 -8.18 -12.26 -14.25
N ALA A 246 -8.36 -12.88 -13.08
CA ALA A 246 -7.48 -13.94 -12.59
C ALA A 246 -7.48 -15.14 -13.55
N THR A 247 -8.65 -15.50 -14.09
CA THR A 247 -8.80 -16.59 -15.06
C THR A 247 -8.04 -16.30 -16.35
N GLU A 248 -8.19 -15.08 -16.89
CA GLU A 248 -7.44 -14.64 -18.07
C GLU A 248 -5.93 -14.59 -17.80
N SER A 249 -5.52 -14.21 -16.58
CA SER A 249 -4.11 -14.12 -16.18
C SER A 249 -3.44 -15.48 -16.16
N LEU A 250 -4.15 -16.50 -15.68
CA LEU A 250 -3.69 -17.89 -15.71
C LEU A 250 -3.59 -18.40 -17.15
N ALA A 251 -4.60 -18.14 -17.98
CA ALA A 251 -4.60 -18.55 -19.38
C ALA A 251 -3.42 -17.92 -20.15
N LEU A 252 -3.20 -16.62 -19.98
CA LEU A 252 -2.08 -15.90 -20.59
C LEU A 252 -0.73 -16.40 -20.10
N SER A 253 -0.59 -16.70 -18.81
CA SER A 253 0.63 -17.31 -18.27
C SER A 253 0.92 -18.66 -18.93
N GLY A 254 -0.12 -19.46 -19.20
CA GLY A 254 0.00 -20.71 -19.97
C GLY A 254 0.45 -20.47 -21.41
N VAL A 255 -0.08 -19.46 -22.09
CA VAL A 255 0.36 -19.07 -23.44
C VAL A 255 1.84 -18.65 -23.44
N ILE A 256 2.28 -17.83 -22.48
CA ILE A 256 3.68 -17.41 -22.36
C ILE A 256 4.60 -18.60 -22.13
N ALA A 257 4.19 -19.55 -21.29
CA ALA A 257 4.93 -20.79 -21.06
C ALA A 257 5.05 -21.65 -22.34
N ASN A 258 3.93 -21.83 -23.07
CA ASN A 258 3.92 -22.57 -24.34
C ASN A 258 4.80 -21.91 -25.40
N LEU A 259 4.82 -20.58 -25.44
CA LEU A 259 5.62 -19.81 -26.38
C LEU A 259 7.12 -20.04 -26.10
N GLN A 260 7.53 -20.04 -24.84
CA GLN A 260 8.91 -20.37 -24.45
C GLN A 260 9.29 -21.83 -24.76
N GLN A 261 8.36 -22.77 -24.62
CA GLN A 261 8.58 -24.18 -24.94
C GLN A 261 8.64 -24.46 -26.45
N THR A 262 8.12 -23.56 -27.29
CA THR A 262 8.09 -23.71 -28.76
C THR A 262 9.43 -23.35 -29.42
N SER A 263 10.42 -22.89 -28.64
CA SER A 263 11.75 -22.53 -29.14
C SER A 263 12.45 -23.69 -29.86
N VAL A 264 12.91 -23.42 -31.08
CA VAL A 264 13.67 -24.37 -31.93
C VAL A 264 15.17 -24.27 -31.72
N ALA A 265 15.66 -23.37 -30.87
CA ALA A 265 17.09 -23.20 -30.60
C ALA A 265 17.78 -24.51 -30.14
N PRO A 266 17.18 -25.38 -29.30
CA PRO A 266 17.76 -26.69 -28.98
C PRO A 266 17.87 -27.62 -30.20
N ALA A 267 16.92 -27.57 -31.14
CA ALA A 267 16.97 -28.35 -32.37
C ALA A 267 18.08 -27.86 -33.30
N VAL A 268 18.22 -26.54 -33.46
CA VAL A 268 19.31 -25.92 -34.25
C VAL A 268 20.68 -26.28 -33.68
N LYS A 269 20.85 -26.20 -32.36
CA LYS A 269 22.11 -26.60 -31.70
C LYS A 269 22.45 -28.07 -31.94
N ARG A 270 21.47 -28.97 -31.84
CA ARG A 270 21.67 -30.41 -32.14
C ARG A 270 22.04 -30.65 -33.60
N ALA A 271 21.37 -29.97 -34.53
CA ALA A 271 21.69 -30.07 -35.95
C ALA A 271 23.10 -29.56 -36.25
N ALA A 272 23.49 -28.43 -35.67
CA ALA A 272 24.84 -27.88 -35.77
C ALA A 272 25.92 -28.86 -35.26
N ALA A 273 25.69 -29.48 -34.09
CA ALA A 273 26.58 -30.51 -33.57
C ALA A 273 26.67 -31.73 -34.50
N SER A 274 25.53 -32.19 -35.04
CA SER A 274 25.50 -33.32 -35.97
C SER A 274 26.31 -33.05 -37.23
N LEU A 275 26.22 -31.86 -37.82
CA LEU A 275 26.98 -31.47 -39.02
C LEU A 275 28.49 -31.67 -38.84
N SER A 276 29.02 -31.34 -37.66
CA SER A 276 30.43 -31.54 -37.35
C SER A 276 30.81 -33.00 -37.10
N SER A 277 29.95 -33.76 -36.42
CA SER A 277 30.24 -35.15 -36.00
C SER A 277 30.02 -36.20 -37.08
N THR A 278 29.13 -35.93 -38.04
CA THR A 278 28.74 -36.89 -39.09
C THR A 278 29.69 -36.83 -40.29
N PHE A 279 30.58 -35.84 -40.35
CA PHE A 279 31.61 -35.78 -41.39
C PHE A 279 32.68 -36.85 -41.13
N ILE A 280 32.65 -37.93 -41.92
CA ILE A 280 33.74 -38.89 -42.03
C ILE A 280 34.38 -38.65 -43.39
N ALA A 281 35.63 -38.18 -43.40
CA ALA A 281 36.39 -37.95 -44.62
C ALA A 281 36.41 -39.25 -45.46
N PRO A 282 35.83 -39.25 -46.67
CA PRO A 282 35.83 -40.46 -47.49
C PRO A 282 37.24 -40.83 -47.93
N ALA A 283 37.59 -42.11 -47.91
CA ALA A 283 38.89 -42.58 -48.39
C ALA A 283 39.08 -42.19 -49.87
N ALA A 284 40.22 -41.57 -50.19
CA ALA A 284 40.55 -41.17 -51.54
C ALA A 284 40.64 -42.40 -52.45
N GLY A 285 39.80 -42.45 -53.49
CA GLY A 285 39.66 -43.60 -54.40
C GLY A 285 40.46 -43.48 -55.71
N GLY A 286 41.39 -42.52 -55.79
CA GLY A 286 42.10 -42.21 -57.02
C GLY A 286 43.05 -43.33 -57.48
N ARG A 287 42.99 -43.67 -58.78
CA ARG A 287 43.93 -44.63 -59.41
C ARG A 287 45.37 -44.09 -59.53
N THR A 288 45.58 -42.80 -59.22
CA THR A 288 46.87 -42.08 -59.26
C THR A 288 47.05 -41.27 -57.98
N ALA A 289 48.30 -41.18 -57.48
CA ALA A 289 48.63 -40.45 -56.24
C ALA A 289 48.20 -38.97 -56.29
N ASP A 290 48.39 -38.31 -57.43
CA ASP A 290 48.01 -36.90 -57.64
C ASP A 290 46.47 -36.66 -57.54
N LEU A 291 45.64 -37.62 -57.96
CA LEU A 291 44.19 -37.51 -57.80
C LEU A 291 43.77 -37.70 -56.34
N ALA A 292 44.44 -38.61 -55.63
CA ALA A 292 44.18 -38.85 -54.21
C ALA A 292 44.59 -37.64 -53.34
N ASP A 293 45.70 -36.99 -53.65
CA ASP A 293 46.16 -35.77 -52.96
C ASP A 293 45.19 -34.59 -53.16
N ARG A 294 44.70 -34.39 -54.39
CA ARG A 294 43.69 -33.36 -54.68
C ARG A 294 42.36 -33.63 -53.99
N GLN A 295 41.89 -34.88 -54.01
CA GLN A 295 40.68 -35.29 -53.30
C GLN A 295 40.79 -35.02 -51.79
N THR A 296 41.92 -35.40 -51.19
CA THR A 296 42.18 -35.16 -49.76
C THR A 296 42.19 -33.66 -49.43
N ALA A 297 42.83 -32.84 -50.27
CA ALA A 297 42.86 -31.39 -50.08
C ALA A 297 41.48 -30.71 -50.23
N VAL A 298 40.64 -31.18 -51.15
CA VAL A 298 39.27 -30.67 -51.34
C VAL A 298 38.36 -31.08 -50.19
N VAL A 299 38.42 -32.35 -49.78
CA VAL A 299 37.66 -32.88 -48.63
C VAL A 299 38.02 -32.11 -47.36
N GLY A 300 39.30 -31.81 -47.10
CA GLY A 300 39.72 -31.01 -45.94
C GLY A 300 39.23 -29.55 -45.98
N LYS A 301 39.15 -28.92 -47.16
CA LYS A 301 38.56 -27.57 -47.30
C LYS A 301 37.05 -27.58 -47.03
N VAL A 302 36.35 -28.61 -47.53
CA VAL A 302 34.92 -28.81 -47.28
C VAL A 302 34.66 -29.05 -45.80
N GLU A 303 35.46 -29.90 -45.15
CA GLU A 303 35.41 -30.15 -43.71
C GLU A 303 35.56 -28.87 -42.90
N THR A 304 36.58 -28.07 -43.21
CA THR A 304 36.82 -26.78 -42.53
C THR A 304 35.64 -25.83 -42.71
N SER A 305 35.04 -25.78 -43.90
CA SER A 305 33.86 -24.95 -44.16
C SER A 305 32.62 -25.44 -43.41
N ILE A 306 32.42 -26.75 -43.30
CA ILE A 306 31.32 -27.35 -42.53
C ILE A 306 31.50 -27.03 -41.04
N ALA A 307 32.71 -27.22 -40.51
CA ALA A 307 33.03 -26.94 -39.11
C ALA A 307 32.78 -25.47 -38.77
N ALA A 308 33.18 -24.53 -39.63
CA ALA A 308 32.93 -23.11 -39.44
C ALA A 308 31.42 -22.77 -39.44
N GLN A 309 30.65 -23.36 -40.35
CA GLN A 309 29.19 -23.15 -40.42
C GLN A 309 28.47 -23.74 -39.20
N ALA A 310 28.87 -24.95 -38.79
CA ALA A 310 28.34 -25.62 -37.60
C ALA A 310 28.63 -24.79 -36.33
N ALA A 311 29.85 -24.28 -36.18
CA ALA A 311 30.22 -23.41 -35.06
C ALA A 311 29.36 -22.13 -35.05
N SER A 312 29.21 -21.46 -36.20
CA SER A 312 28.38 -20.25 -36.31
C SER A 312 26.91 -20.49 -35.94
N LEU A 313 26.30 -21.60 -36.39
CA LEU A 313 24.93 -21.95 -36.06
C LEU A 313 24.78 -22.33 -34.57
N SER A 314 25.76 -23.04 -34.02
CA SER A 314 25.79 -23.39 -32.60
C SER A 314 25.90 -22.14 -31.71
N ASP A 315 26.81 -21.21 -32.03
CA ASP A 315 27.00 -19.96 -31.28
C ASP A 315 25.73 -19.09 -31.32
N ALA A 316 25.07 -19.03 -32.47
CA ALA A 316 23.82 -18.30 -32.61
C ALA A 316 22.69 -18.95 -31.79
N ALA A 317 22.58 -20.28 -31.80
CA ALA A 317 21.64 -21.01 -30.96
C ALA A 317 21.93 -20.82 -29.47
N ASP A 318 23.20 -20.81 -29.07
CA ASP A 318 23.62 -20.60 -27.68
C ASP A 318 23.27 -19.20 -27.17
N LYS A 319 23.43 -18.17 -28.00
CA LYS A 319 22.97 -16.81 -27.66
C LYS A 319 21.47 -16.77 -27.40
N ILE A 320 20.67 -17.51 -28.16
CA ILE A 320 19.21 -17.58 -27.97
C ILE A 320 18.86 -18.38 -26.71
N LEU A 321 19.56 -19.49 -26.45
CA LEU A 321 19.36 -20.30 -25.25
C LEU A 321 19.79 -19.58 -23.96
N ALA A 322 20.71 -18.62 -24.07
CA ALA A 322 21.14 -17.76 -22.97
C ALA A 322 20.18 -16.60 -22.68
N LEU A 323 19.16 -16.36 -23.52
CA LEU A 323 18.15 -15.34 -23.24
C LEU A 323 17.41 -15.68 -21.93
N PRO A 324 17.17 -14.68 -21.06
CA PRO A 324 16.46 -14.90 -19.81
C PRO A 324 15.04 -15.40 -20.09
N ARG A 325 14.63 -16.41 -19.34
CA ARG A 325 13.25 -16.91 -19.38
C ARG A 325 12.33 -15.87 -18.76
N VAL A 326 11.16 -15.71 -19.34
CA VAL A 326 10.12 -14.83 -18.80
C VAL A 326 9.35 -15.64 -17.77
N GLU A 327 9.36 -15.20 -16.51
CA GLU A 327 8.53 -15.79 -15.46
C GLU A 327 7.43 -14.80 -15.13
N PRO A 328 6.23 -14.93 -15.73
CA PRO A 328 5.15 -14.01 -15.44
C PRO A 328 4.82 -14.04 -13.96
N ALA A 329 4.69 -12.86 -13.36
CA ALA A 329 4.24 -12.76 -11.99
C ALA A 329 2.87 -13.44 -11.85
N ARG A 330 2.70 -14.25 -10.80
CA ARG A 330 1.39 -14.83 -10.50
C ARG A 330 0.44 -13.72 -10.08
N PHE A 331 -0.72 -13.67 -10.71
CA PHE A 331 -1.77 -12.75 -10.29
C PHE A 331 -2.20 -13.09 -8.86
N GLN A 332 -2.24 -12.06 -8.01
CA GLN A 332 -2.73 -12.16 -6.64
C GLN A 332 -3.96 -11.27 -6.55
N THR A 333 -5.09 -11.84 -6.13
CA THR A 333 -6.28 -11.05 -5.84
C THR A 333 -6.00 -10.16 -4.64
N MET A 334 -6.43 -8.91 -4.73
CA MET A 334 -6.26 -7.92 -3.67
C MET A 334 -7.62 -7.48 -3.17
N SER A 335 -7.74 -7.32 -1.85
CA SER A 335 -8.93 -6.67 -1.29
C SER A 335 -8.92 -5.16 -1.61
N PRO A 336 -10.09 -4.49 -1.63
CA PRO A 336 -10.18 -3.05 -1.85
C PRO A 336 -9.32 -2.25 -0.85
N ALA A 337 -9.30 -2.68 0.41
CA ALA A 337 -8.54 -2.02 1.46
C ALA A 337 -7.02 -2.20 1.29
N GLU A 338 -6.58 -3.40 0.90
CA GLU A 338 -5.18 -3.65 0.57
C GLU A 338 -4.73 -2.84 -0.65
N ALA A 339 -5.59 -2.74 -1.67
CA ALA A 339 -5.31 -1.95 -2.87
C ALA A 339 -5.12 -0.46 -2.52
N VAL A 340 -6.00 0.12 -1.69
CA VAL A 340 -5.88 1.53 -1.28
C VAL A 340 -4.63 1.80 -0.44
N LEU A 341 -4.18 0.83 0.35
CA LEU A 341 -2.91 0.94 1.08
C LEU A 341 -1.71 0.84 0.13
N ARG A 342 -1.73 -0.11 -0.81
CA ARG A 342 -0.65 -0.32 -1.77
C ARG A 342 -0.48 0.87 -2.72
N TYR A 343 -1.58 1.47 -3.16
CA TYR A 343 -1.62 2.61 -4.08
C TYR A 343 -1.94 3.93 -3.37
N ALA A 344 -1.61 4.07 -2.08
CA ALA A 344 -2.01 5.22 -1.27
C ALA A 344 -1.60 6.58 -1.88
N SER A 345 -0.45 6.65 -2.56
CA SER A 345 0.04 7.85 -3.25
C SER A 345 -0.90 8.33 -4.35
N ASP A 346 -1.61 7.42 -5.01
CA ASP A 346 -2.47 7.73 -6.16
C ASP A 346 -3.86 8.22 -5.70
N PHE A 347 -4.21 7.97 -4.43
CA PHE A 347 -5.52 8.28 -3.84
C PHE A 347 -5.44 9.28 -2.67
N ILE A 348 -4.46 10.20 -2.70
CA ILE A 348 -4.29 11.26 -1.68
C ILE A 348 -5.61 12.03 -1.40
N PRO A 349 -6.42 12.43 -2.41
CA PRO A 349 -7.68 13.11 -2.13
C PRO A 349 -8.67 12.27 -1.31
N SER A 350 -8.75 10.97 -1.58
CA SER A 350 -9.64 10.05 -0.84
C SER A 350 -9.15 9.82 0.58
N TRP A 351 -7.83 9.70 0.78
CA TRP A 351 -7.22 9.65 2.10
C TRP A 351 -7.43 10.94 2.88
N ALA A 352 -7.24 12.10 2.25
CA ALA A 352 -7.49 13.40 2.86
C ALA A 352 -8.96 13.54 3.26
N GLY A 353 -9.90 13.11 2.41
CA GLY A 353 -11.33 13.09 2.71
C GLY A 353 -11.65 12.19 3.91
N ALA A 354 -11.16 10.95 3.92
CA ALA A 354 -11.35 10.00 5.01
C ALA A 354 -10.83 10.52 6.36
N ILE A 355 -9.59 11.02 6.38
CA ILE A 355 -8.98 11.61 7.60
C ILE A 355 -9.74 12.87 8.02
N SER A 356 -10.19 13.69 7.06
CA SER A 356 -10.92 14.92 7.36
C SER A 356 -12.27 14.63 8.01
N ILE A 357 -13.01 13.61 7.57
CA ILE A 357 -14.27 13.20 8.20
C ILE A 357 -14.05 12.84 9.68
N ASP A 358 -12.97 12.11 9.95
CA ASP A 358 -12.62 11.65 11.29
C ASP A 358 -12.13 12.79 12.22
N LEU A 359 -11.33 13.72 11.67
CA LEU A 359 -10.61 14.74 12.45
C LEU A 359 -11.18 16.15 12.38
N MET A 360 -12.17 16.43 11.53
CA MET A 360 -12.81 17.75 11.44
C MET A 360 -13.28 18.32 12.80
N PRO A 361 -13.82 17.51 13.74
CA PRO A 361 -14.20 18.03 15.04
C PRO A 361 -13.03 18.58 15.88
N ALA A 362 -11.78 18.21 15.59
CA ALA A 362 -10.60 18.81 16.24
C ALA A 362 -10.56 20.33 16.03
N VAL A 363 -10.92 20.80 14.83
CA VAL A 363 -10.99 22.23 14.51
C VAL A 363 -12.06 22.91 15.35
N LEU A 364 -13.21 22.26 15.57
CA LEU A 364 -14.29 22.77 16.42
C LEU A 364 -13.84 22.91 17.87
N VAL A 365 -13.11 21.91 18.38
CA VAL A 365 -12.53 21.94 19.73
C VAL A 365 -11.56 23.12 19.89
N LEU A 366 -10.68 23.35 18.90
CA LEU A 366 -9.73 24.47 18.92
C LEU A 366 -10.44 25.83 18.91
N ILE A 367 -11.47 25.99 18.07
CA ILE A 367 -12.31 27.20 18.04
C ILE A 367 -12.95 27.43 19.41
N LEU A 368 -13.55 26.39 20.02
CA LEU A 368 -14.16 26.49 21.34
C LEU A 368 -13.14 26.88 22.43
N CYS A 369 -11.91 26.34 22.38
CA CYS A 369 -10.85 26.71 23.30
C CYS A 369 -10.50 28.20 23.21
N VAL A 370 -10.38 28.74 21.99
CA VAL A 370 -10.10 30.17 21.75
C VAL A 370 -11.24 31.04 22.25
N VAL A 371 -12.49 30.68 21.94
CA VAL A 371 -13.68 31.44 22.37
C VAL A 371 -13.80 31.46 23.90
N HIS A 372 -13.65 30.31 24.57
CA HIS A 372 -13.71 30.26 26.04
C HIS A 372 -12.53 30.99 26.69
N ALA A 373 -11.35 31.00 26.08
CA ALA A 373 -10.23 31.81 26.54
C ALA A 373 -10.51 33.31 26.43
N ALA A 374 -11.13 33.77 25.34
CA ALA A 374 -11.55 35.16 25.17
C ALA A 374 -12.64 35.56 26.18
N ILE A 375 -13.65 34.72 26.38
CA ILE A 375 -14.71 34.93 27.39
C ILE A 375 -14.10 35.09 28.78
N ARG A 376 -13.12 34.24 29.16
CA ARG A 376 -12.44 34.38 30.46
C ARG A 376 -11.64 35.66 30.57
N ARG A 377 -10.88 36.03 29.54
CA ARG A 377 -10.05 37.24 29.54
C ARG A 377 -10.90 38.51 29.69
N GLU A 378 -12.07 38.53 29.07
CA GLU A 378 -13.00 39.68 29.08
C GLU A 378 -14.01 39.63 30.24
N GLY A 379 -14.24 38.46 30.82
CA GLY A 379 -15.09 38.24 32.00
C GLY A 379 -14.36 38.45 33.32
N LEU A 380 -13.01 38.47 33.32
CA LEU A 380 -12.25 38.99 34.44
C LEU A 380 -12.51 40.49 34.53
N PRO A 381 -13.09 41.01 35.64
CA PRO A 381 -13.17 42.44 35.83
C PRO A 381 -11.75 42.99 35.76
N ALA A 382 -11.51 43.89 34.80
CA ALA A 382 -10.29 44.68 34.77
C ALA A 382 -10.33 45.62 35.98
N PHE A 383 -10.07 45.11 37.19
CA PHE A 383 -9.75 45.93 38.34
C PHE A 383 -8.39 46.57 38.08
N SER A 384 -8.38 47.63 37.29
CA SER A 384 -7.35 48.64 37.40
C SER A 384 -7.62 49.38 38.70
N ALA A 385 -6.63 49.44 39.60
CA ALA A 385 -6.70 50.25 40.81
C ALA A 385 -7.09 51.72 40.54
N SER A 386 -6.96 52.17 39.28
CA SER A 386 -7.31 53.52 38.83
C SER A 386 -8.81 53.72 38.53
N GLY A 387 -9.64 52.67 38.56
CA GLY A 387 -11.09 52.74 38.29
C GLY A 387 -12.00 52.53 39.49
N MET A 388 -11.42 52.26 40.68
CA MET A 388 -12.20 52.01 41.89
C MET A 388 -12.77 53.35 42.38
N THR A 389 -14.10 53.47 42.44
CA THR A 389 -14.69 54.64 43.07
C THR A 389 -14.42 54.62 44.57
N ALA A 390 -14.33 55.79 45.21
CA ALA A 390 -14.08 55.86 46.65
C ALA A 390 -15.13 55.07 47.47
N GLY A 391 -16.37 55.00 46.98
CA GLY A 391 -17.44 54.21 47.59
C GLY A 391 -17.18 52.70 47.53
N GLU A 392 -16.69 52.21 46.40
CA GLU A 392 -16.33 50.79 46.24
C GLU A 392 -15.10 50.41 47.08
N LEU A 393 -14.11 51.31 47.20
CA LEU A 393 -12.96 51.11 48.09
C LEU A 393 -13.39 51.02 49.55
N VAL A 394 -14.30 51.91 49.98
CA VAL A 394 -14.84 51.88 51.35
C VAL A 394 -15.65 50.61 51.60
N ALA A 395 -16.49 50.17 50.65
CA ALA A 395 -17.24 48.92 50.75
C ALA A 395 -16.32 47.69 50.79
N ALA A 396 -15.25 47.67 49.99
CA ALA A 396 -14.25 46.60 50.00
C ALA A 396 -13.47 46.56 51.32
N LEU A 397 -13.11 47.73 51.88
CA LEU A 397 -12.46 47.82 53.18
C LEU A 397 -13.39 47.43 54.34
N GLN A 398 -14.69 47.71 54.25
CA GLN A 398 -15.69 47.26 55.22
C GLN A 398 -15.83 45.74 55.20
N MET A 399 -15.99 45.14 54.01
CA MET A 399 -16.01 43.67 53.88
C MET A 399 -14.71 43.03 54.38
N ALA A 400 -13.55 43.64 54.13
CA ALA A 400 -12.27 43.15 54.64
C ALA A 400 -12.22 43.15 56.18
N ARG A 401 -12.73 44.22 56.82
CA ARG A 401 -12.83 44.29 58.29
C ARG A 401 -13.83 43.30 58.87
N GLU A 402 -14.98 43.10 58.23
CA GLU A 402 -15.96 42.10 58.67
C GLU A 402 -15.39 40.68 58.62
N VAL A 403 -14.60 40.36 57.58
CA VAL A 403 -13.91 39.07 57.48
C VAL A 403 -12.80 38.95 58.54
N GLU A 404 -12.10 40.03 58.86
CA GLU A 404 -11.05 40.06 59.88
C GLU A 404 -11.62 39.94 61.31
N ASP A 405 -12.75 40.60 61.58
CA ASP A 405 -13.49 40.47 62.84
C ASP A 405 -14.11 39.07 62.97
N ALA A 406 -14.62 38.48 61.88
CA ALA A 406 -15.08 37.09 61.85
C ALA A 406 -13.94 36.06 62.01
N ARG A 407 -12.69 36.45 61.69
CA ARG A 407 -11.49 35.62 61.89
C ARG A 407 -10.84 35.80 63.25
N ARG A 408 -11.30 36.75 64.08
CA ARG A 408 -10.71 37.03 65.38
C ARG A 408 -11.17 35.97 66.40
N PRO A 409 -10.27 35.12 66.94
CA PRO A 409 -10.66 34.14 67.93
C PRO A 409 -11.05 34.83 69.24
N VAL A 410 -12.18 34.43 69.84
CA VAL A 410 -12.66 34.92 71.15
C VAL A 410 -11.63 34.55 72.23
N PRO A 411 -11.07 35.51 72.98
CA PRO A 411 -10.20 35.21 74.11
C PRO A 411 -11.05 34.98 75.36
N GLY A 412 -11.10 33.74 75.84
CA GLY A 412 -11.80 33.43 77.09
C GLY A 412 -12.03 31.96 77.32
N ASP A 413 -10.97 31.15 77.30
CA ASP A 413 -11.00 29.79 77.85
C ASP A 413 -9.59 29.49 78.38
N VAL A 414 -9.33 29.67 79.69
CA VAL A 414 -9.02 28.60 80.66
C VAL A 414 -8.99 29.10 82.13
N ALA A 415 -9.62 28.29 83.02
CA ALA A 415 -9.32 27.99 84.44
C ALA A 415 -9.74 29.01 85.54
N VAL A 416 -10.28 28.63 86.74
CA VAL A 416 -9.73 27.71 87.77
C VAL A 416 -10.79 27.36 88.89
N GLU A 417 -10.82 26.08 89.35
CA GLU A 417 -11.07 25.43 90.69
C GLU A 417 -12.12 25.95 91.73
N ALA A 418 -12.66 25.22 92.73
CA ALA A 418 -12.58 23.85 93.28
C ALA A 418 -13.70 23.64 94.35
N LYS A 419 -14.00 22.39 94.74
CA LYS A 419 -14.41 22.06 96.14
C LYS A 419 -14.09 20.58 96.50
N PRO A 420 -13.71 20.23 97.76
CA PRO A 420 -12.97 19.00 98.10
C PRO A 420 -13.72 17.96 98.99
N ASP A 421 -13.13 16.76 99.01
CA ASP A 421 -13.09 15.62 99.99
C ASP A 421 -14.34 14.83 100.43
N GLU A 422 -14.36 13.50 100.15
CA GLU A 422 -14.02 12.43 101.13
C GLU A 422 -13.83 11.01 100.46
N PRO A 423 -13.14 10.03 101.10
CA PRO A 423 -12.54 8.84 100.45
C PRO A 423 -13.12 7.46 100.87
N ALA A 424 -12.86 6.43 100.03
CA ALA A 424 -12.75 4.96 100.26
C ALA A 424 -13.24 4.22 98.98
N SER A 425 -12.66 3.16 98.43
CA SER A 425 -11.83 2.08 98.95
C SER A 425 -11.05 1.38 97.82
N SER A 426 -9.91 0.77 98.17
CA SER A 426 -9.06 -0.09 97.36
C SER A 426 -9.67 -1.46 96.99
N THR A 427 -9.34 -1.95 95.79
CA THR A 427 -8.77 -3.30 95.46
C THR A 427 -8.55 -3.32 93.93
N ALA A 428 -7.33 -3.38 93.40
CA ALA A 428 -6.54 -4.60 93.10
C ALA A 428 -7.36 -5.56 92.19
N THR A 429 -7.00 -5.92 90.96
CA THR A 429 -5.71 -6.32 90.34
C THR A 429 -5.90 -6.53 88.83
N ALA A 430 -4.79 -6.47 88.05
CA ALA A 430 -4.48 -7.33 86.87
C ALA A 430 -5.37 -7.19 85.61
N ASP A 431 -4.89 -7.10 84.36
CA ASP A 431 -3.57 -7.31 83.76
C ASP A 431 -3.48 -6.58 82.40
N GLU A 432 -2.26 -6.14 82.09
CA GLU A 432 -1.59 -6.12 80.79
C GLU A 432 -2.17 -5.34 79.59
N GLU A 433 -1.79 -4.07 79.58
CA GLU A 433 -1.08 -3.38 78.48
C GLU A 433 -0.28 -4.31 77.53
N ASN A 434 -0.43 -4.15 76.21
CA ASN A 434 0.75 -3.93 75.38
C ASN A 434 0.48 -3.36 73.98
N VAL A 435 1.38 -2.44 73.62
CA VAL A 435 1.32 -1.43 72.59
C VAL A 435 2.58 -1.57 71.73
N THR A 436 2.43 -1.86 70.42
CA THR A 436 3.39 -1.58 69.30
C THR A 436 4.78 -2.28 69.33
N PRO A 437 5.70 -2.16 68.33
CA PRO A 437 5.68 -1.50 67.01
C PRO A 437 6.35 -2.25 65.82
N LEU A 438 6.36 -1.57 64.66
CA LEU A 438 7.06 -1.84 63.40
C LEU A 438 8.60 -2.01 63.51
N SER A 439 9.20 -2.89 62.69
CA SER A 439 10.40 -2.55 61.89
C SER A 439 10.89 -3.63 60.90
N SER A 440 11.08 -3.19 59.65
CA SER A 440 12.24 -3.38 58.74
C SER A 440 12.86 -4.75 58.39
N ALA A 441 13.05 -4.90 57.07
CA ALA A 441 14.26 -5.37 56.35
C ALA A 441 14.50 -6.88 56.07
N ARG A 442 14.48 -7.19 54.76
CA ARG A 442 15.56 -7.82 53.95
C ARG A 442 15.95 -9.28 54.26
N HIS A 443 15.61 -10.22 53.37
CA HIS A 443 16.54 -10.97 52.49
C HIS A 443 15.88 -12.18 51.80
N THR A 444 16.05 -12.23 50.46
CA THR A 444 16.30 -13.40 49.59
C THR A 444 16.15 -14.81 50.16
N LYS A 445 15.33 -15.63 49.48
CA LYS A 445 15.83 -16.71 48.62
C LYS A 445 14.82 -17.06 47.54
#